data_AF-A0A6S7KFL2-F1
#
_entry.id   AF-A0A6S7KFL2-F1
#
_cell.length_a   1.000
_cell.length_b   1.000
_cell.length_c   1.000
_cell.angle_alpha   90.00
_cell.angle_beta   90.00
_cell.angle_gamma   90.00
#
_symmetry.space_group_name_H-M   'P 1'
#
loop_
_entity.id
_entity.type
_entity.pdbx_description
1 polymer ?
#
loop_
_entity_poly.entity_id
_entity_poly.type
_entity_poly.pdbx_seq_one_letter_code
_entity_poly.pdbx_strand_id
1 'polypeptide(L)'
;MEGDIIFMNIDPGYNIALHALEELDKKGRLEVLNQQRSWLEAIQSNVDGDNNIFTFGGENARPDEGASAFGETASAVFRMVMLRAVEINEDWWPELRKNTMKRNKKALRFQVLTSSPFKLLDEKNDNKDTARRCWRKYDHAFPLSLIESEMLENHGNNVNFHNKMLIFRNNFSEVIEIITDANATMEPLGWNAGEFDSYVQVECIRKEIKLGEEDGESFKKLKELIPRDEQKKNKQRGRGKVLDLLENVKMDNLSDQVKKSSMKVTNN
;
A
#
# COMPACT_ATOMS: atom_id res chain seq x y z
N MET A 1 -10.76 4.59 -7.10
CA MET A 1 -9.37 5.10 -7.07
C MET A 1 -9.16 6.45 -7.74
N GLU A 2 -10.05 6.97 -8.62
CA GLU A 2 -10.04 8.43 -8.88
C GLU A 2 -10.28 9.18 -7.56
N GLY A 3 -9.30 9.98 -7.12
CA GLY A 3 -9.36 10.74 -5.86
C GLY A 3 -8.57 10.16 -4.67
N ASP A 4 -7.81 9.08 -4.85
CA ASP A 4 -6.84 8.63 -3.84
C ASP A 4 -5.62 9.55 -3.82
N ILE A 5 -5.16 9.92 -2.62
CA ILE A 5 -3.97 10.77 -2.44
C ILE A 5 -2.96 10.01 -1.60
N ILE A 6 -1.81 9.77 -2.18
CA ILE A 6 -0.76 8.95 -1.60
C ILE A 6 0.40 9.86 -1.19
N PHE A 7 0.82 9.74 0.06
CA PHE A 7 2.00 10.41 0.60
C PHE A 7 3.00 9.38 1.11
N MET A 8 4.28 9.63 0.81
CA MET A 8 5.45 8.90 1.28
C MET A 8 6.39 9.86 1.97
N ASN A 9 7.25 9.39 2.88
CA ASN A 9 8.25 10.21 3.56
C ASN A 9 9.16 11.05 2.64
N ILE A 10 9.31 10.67 1.37
CA ILE A 10 10.03 11.42 0.33
C ILE A 10 9.21 12.54 -0.34
N ASP A 11 7.90 12.60 -0.12
CA ASP A 11 7.01 13.60 -0.72
C ASP A 11 7.05 14.92 0.08
N PRO A 12 7.12 16.11 -0.59
CA PRO A 12 7.10 17.41 0.10
C PRO A 12 5.87 17.64 1.00
N GLY A 13 4.73 17.03 0.66
CA GLY A 13 3.48 17.13 1.42
C GLY A 13 3.35 16.13 2.57
N TYR A 14 4.32 15.23 2.77
CA TYR A 14 4.21 14.14 3.73
C TYR A 14 4.06 14.63 5.17
N ASN A 15 4.84 15.62 5.57
CA ASN A 15 4.77 16.16 6.94
C ASN A 15 3.40 16.82 7.21
N ILE A 16 2.78 17.44 6.19
CA ILE A 16 1.42 17.98 6.30
C ILE A 16 0.42 16.84 6.52
N ALA A 17 0.52 15.77 5.73
CA ALA A 17 -0.32 14.59 5.86
C ALA A 17 -0.16 13.90 7.23
N LEU A 18 1.07 13.80 7.74
CA LEU A 18 1.37 13.23 9.04
C LEU A 18 0.79 14.08 10.19
N HIS A 19 1.02 15.39 10.18
CA HIS A 19 0.45 16.29 11.20
C HIS A 19 -1.08 16.31 11.15
N ALA A 20 -1.69 16.21 9.96
CA ALA A 20 -3.13 16.09 9.83
C ALA A 20 -3.66 14.80 10.46
N LEU A 21 -2.96 13.68 10.29
CA LEU A 21 -3.31 12.41 10.91
C LEU A 21 -3.22 12.49 12.45
N GLU A 22 -2.14 13.04 12.98
CA GLU A 22 -1.97 13.27 14.43
C GLU A 22 -3.05 14.18 15.02
N GLU A 23 -3.45 15.21 14.27
CA GLU A 23 -4.52 16.12 14.66
C GLU A 23 -5.89 15.42 14.72
N LEU A 24 -6.19 14.57 13.73
CA LEU A 24 -7.40 13.76 13.71
C LEU A 24 -7.42 12.78 14.88
N ASP A 25 -6.28 12.13 15.17
CA ASP A 25 -6.14 11.18 16.27
C ASP A 25 -6.37 11.84 17.64
N LYS A 26 -5.72 12.99 17.89
CA LYS A 26 -5.90 13.78 19.13
C LYS A 26 -7.35 14.23 19.35
N LYS A 27 -8.10 14.43 18.26
CA LYS A 27 -9.53 14.77 18.31
C LYS A 27 -10.45 13.54 18.41
N GLY A 28 -9.91 12.32 18.51
CA GLY A 28 -10.68 11.08 18.56
C GLY A 28 -11.44 10.79 17.26
N ARG A 29 -10.98 11.34 16.14
CA ARG A 29 -11.65 11.23 14.83
C ARG A 29 -11.17 10.04 14.00
N LEU A 30 -10.19 9.28 14.48
CA LEU A 30 -9.73 8.07 13.80
C LEU A 30 -10.27 6.83 14.50
N GLU A 31 -10.90 5.95 13.72
CA GLU A 31 -11.32 4.63 14.20
C GLU A 31 -10.69 3.54 13.34
N VAL A 32 -9.98 2.61 13.96
CA VAL A 32 -9.37 1.47 13.25
C VAL A 32 -10.48 0.53 12.81
N LEU A 33 -10.60 0.36 11.50
CA LEU A 33 -11.53 -0.59 10.89
C LEU A 33 -10.85 -1.95 10.68
N ASN A 34 -9.67 -1.91 10.06
CA ASN A 34 -8.92 -3.11 9.69
C ASN A 34 -7.45 -2.95 10.07
N GLN A 35 -6.87 -4.02 10.61
CA GLN A 35 -5.43 -4.13 10.80
C GLN A 35 -4.99 -5.51 10.33
N GLN A 36 -3.95 -5.54 9.51
CA GLN A 36 -3.31 -6.77 9.07
C GLN A 36 -1.82 -6.54 8.88
N ARG A 37 -1.06 -7.62 8.94
CA ARG A 37 0.39 -7.56 8.77
C ARG A 37 0.87 -8.73 7.93
N SER A 38 1.99 -8.53 7.26
CA SER A 38 2.78 -9.60 6.70
C SER A 38 4.24 -9.39 7.05
N TRP A 39 4.98 -10.49 7.18
CA TRP A 39 6.38 -10.41 7.51
C TRP A 39 7.14 -11.58 6.90
N LEU A 40 8.45 -11.39 6.79
CA LEU A 40 9.39 -12.40 6.34
C LEU A 40 10.62 -12.33 7.23
N GLU A 41 10.94 -13.46 7.85
CA GLU A 41 12.19 -13.69 8.58
C GLU A 41 13.20 -14.30 7.61
N ALA A 42 14.42 -13.78 7.61
CA ALA A 42 15.55 -14.15 6.78
C ALA A 42 15.26 -14.12 5.27
N ILE A 43 15.59 -13.01 4.59
CA ILE A 43 15.51 -12.90 3.13
C ILE A 43 16.42 -13.95 2.48
N GLN A 44 15.85 -14.75 1.57
CA GLN A 44 16.49 -15.93 1.00
C GLN A 44 17.09 -15.63 -0.37
N SER A 45 18.33 -16.04 -0.65
CA SER A 45 18.99 -15.81 -1.94
C SER A 45 18.64 -16.89 -3.00
N ASN A 46 19.09 -16.67 -4.24
CA ASN A 46 18.92 -17.62 -5.34
C ASN A 46 19.96 -18.76 -5.33
N VAL A 47 21.09 -18.53 -4.68
CA VAL A 47 22.23 -19.45 -4.65
C VAL A 47 21.94 -20.49 -3.58
N ASP A 48 22.15 -21.76 -3.88
CA ASP A 48 22.05 -22.80 -2.85
C ASP A 48 23.34 -22.74 -2.05
N GLY A 49 23.26 -22.36 -0.78
CA GLY A 49 24.41 -22.49 0.12
C GLY A 49 24.30 -23.75 0.98
N ASP A 50 25.41 -24.11 1.60
CA ASP A 50 25.47 -25.27 2.49
C ASP A 50 24.66 -25.00 3.78
N ASN A 51 24.11 -26.07 4.37
CA ASN A 51 23.38 -26.02 5.65
C ASN A 51 22.19 -25.02 5.73
N ASN A 52 21.51 -24.72 4.60
CA ASN A 52 20.42 -23.73 4.49
C ASN A 52 20.84 -22.27 4.73
N ILE A 53 22.14 -21.97 4.67
CA ILE A 53 22.61 -20.59 4.76
C ILE A 53 22.82 -20.06 3.34
N PHE A 54 22.06 -19.04 2.97
CA PHE A 54 22.05 -18.52 1.60
C PHE A 54 23.06 -17.38 1.46
N THR A 55 23.98 -17.51 0.51
CA THR A 55 24.95 -16.45 0.21
C THR A 55 24.42 -15.55 -0.90
N PHE A 56 24.58 -14.24 -0.71
CA PHE A 56 24.34 -13.22 -1.72
C PHE A 56 25.66 -12.91 -2.44
N GLY A 57 25.62 -12.74 -3.76
CA GLY A 57 26.81 -12.59 -4.60
C GLY A 57 27.49 -13.91 -4.99
N GLY A 58 27.25 -14.99 -4.25
CA GLY A 58 27.80 -16.34 -4.51
C GLY A 58 28.97 -16.70 -3.60
N GLU A 59 29.61 -17.83 -3.87
CA GLU A 59 30.76 -18.32 -3.09
C GLU A 59 31.96 -17.38 -3.29
N ASN A 60 32.54 -16.89 -2.18
CA ASN A 60 33.65 -15.92 -2.17
C ASN A 60 33.32 -14.53 -2.74
N ALA A 61 32.03 -14.14 -2.76
CA ALA A 61 31.65 -12.78 -3.15
C ALA A 61 32.32 -11.75 -2.24
N ARG A 62 32.78 -10.66 -2.86
CA ARG A 62 33.26 -9.51 -2.08
C ARG A 62 32.09 -8.83 -1.37
N PRO A 63 32.33 -8.07 -0.30
CA PRO A 63 31.27 -7.39 0.44
C PRO A 63 30.39 -6.51 -0.44
N ASP A 64 30.96 -5.80 -1.42
CA ASP A 64 30.23 -4.99 -2.40
C ASP A 64 29.33 -5.83 -3.31
N GLU A 65 29.83 -6.97 -3.79
CA GLU A 65 29.04 -7.92 -4.59
C GLU A 65 27.89 -8.54 -3.78
N GLY A 66 28.15 -8.89 -2.51
CA GLY A 66 27.17 -9.41 -1.58
C GLY A 66 26.09 -8.39 -1.22
N ALA A 67 26.48 -7.17 -0.86
CA ALA A 67 25.58 -6.07 -0.54
C ALA A 67 24.71 -5.66 -1.74
N SER A 68 25.28 -5.62 -2.94
CA SER A 68 24.51 -5.30 -4.15
C SER A 68 23.48 -6.39 -4.48
N ALA A 69 23.88 -7.67 -4.44
CA ALA A 69 22.96 -8.79 -4.67
C ALA A 69 21.86 -8.89 -3.59
N PHE A 70 22.21 -8.60 -2.33
CA PHE A 70 21.26 -8.50 -1.25
C PHE A 70 20.30 -7.33 -1.47
N GLY A 71 20.79 -6.13 -1.77
CA GLY A 71 19.96 -4.96 -2.01
C GLY A 71 18.96 -5.16 -3.15
N GLU A 72 19.33 -5.87 -4.22
CA GLU A 72 18.45 -6.17 -5.34
C GLU A 72 17.29 -7.06 -4.87
N THR A 73 17.64 -8.11 -4.13
CA THR A 73 16.66 -9.06 -3.59
C THR A 73 15.78 -8.41 -2.52
N ALA A 74 16.37 -7.68 -1.58
CA ALA A 74 15.70 -7.03 -0.47
C ALA A 74 14.72 -5.96 -0.96
N SER A 75 15.11 -5.13 -1.93
CA SER A 75 14.21 -4.14 -2.53
C SER A 75 12.96 -4.79 -3.12
N ALA A 76 13.10 -5.91 -3.83
CA ALA A 76 11.95 -6.66 -4.35
C ALA A 76 11.16 -7.41 -3.26
N VAL A 77 11.83 -7.96 -2.24
CA VAL A 77 11.16 -8.67 -1.14
C VAL A 77 10.39 -7.72 -0.22
N PHE A 78 10.91 -6.52 0.09
CA PHE A 78 10.16 -5.50 0.85
C PHE A 78 8.84 -5.15 0.15
N ARG A 79 8.90 -4.98 -1.17
CA ARG A 79 7.71 -4.78 -2.01
C ARG A 79 6.78 -5.98 -1.97
N MET A 80 7.31 -7.19 -2.11
CA MET A 80 6.52 -8.42 -2.03
C MET A 80 5.76 -8.53 -0.70
N VAL A 81 6.41 -8.22 0.41
CA VAL A 81 5.82 -8.21 1.75
C VAL A 81 4.74 -7.13 1.81
N MET A 82 5.02 -5.91 1.36
CA MET A 82 4.00 -4.85 1.31
C MET A 82 2.78 -5.26 0.49
N LEU A 83 2.97 -5.80 -0.71
CA LEU A 83 1.89 -6.25 -1.60
C LEU A 83 1.07 -7.38 -0.97
N ARG A 84 1.69 -8.25 -0.17
CA ARG A 84 0.98 -9.25 0.63
C ARG A 84 0.19 -8.60 1.77
N ALA A 85 0.75 -7.63 2.48
CA ALA A 85 0.07 -6.90 3.56
C ALA A 85 -1.17 -6.15 3.07
N VAL A 86 -1.26 -5.82 1.78
CA VAL A 86 -2.40 -5.13 1.18
C VAL A 86 -3.27 -6.01 0.26
N GLU A 87 -3.04 -7.32 0.29
CA GLU A 87 -3.75 -8.35 -0.50
C GLU A 87 -3.77 -8.11 -2.02
N ILE A 88 -2.66 -7.62 -2.57
CA ILE A 88 -2.47 -7.53 -4.02
C ILE A 88 -2.13 -8.91 -4.58
N ASN A 89 -2.71 -9.24 -5.75
CA ASN A 89 -2.49 -10.51 -6.44
C ASN A 89 -0.99 -10.79 -6.70
N GLU A 90 -0.57 -12.01 -6.41
CA GLU A 90 0.81 -12.49 -6.58
C GLU A 90 1.34 -12.41 -8.00
N ASP A 91 0.47 -12.51 -9.01
CA ASP A 91 0.84 -12.39 -10.42
C ASP A 91 1.33 -10.98 -10.79
N TRP A 92 1.14 -10.02 -9.88
CA TRP A 92 1.51 -8.62 -10.07
C TRP A 92 2.70 -8.21 -9.20
N TRP A 93 3.24 -9.14 -8.40
CA TRP A 93 4.41 -8.89 -7.55
C TRP A 93 5.68 -8.68 -8.41
N PRO A 94 6.69 -7.98 -7.88
CA PRO A 94 7.97 -7.84 -8.58
C PRO A 94 8.58 -9.21 -8.89
N GLU A 95 9.13 -9.36 -10.09
CA GLU A 95 9.79 -10.61 -10.48
C GLU A 95 11.15 -10.74 -9.77
N LEU A 96 11.39 -11.93 -9.23
CA LEU A 96 12.65 -12.34 -8.61
C LEU A 96 13.12 -13.61 -9.33
N ARG A 97 14.41 -13.96 -9.18
CA ARG A 97 14.92 -15.24 -9.68
C ARG A 97 14.09 -16.40 -9.12
N LYS A 98 13.90 -17.45 -9.92
CA LYS A 98 12.91 -18.52 -9.65
C LYS A 98 13.05 -19.14 -8.25
N ASN A 99 14.27 -19.46 -7.80
CA ASN A 99 14.47 -20.07 -6.48
C ASN A 99 14.28 -19.04 -5.36
N THR A 100 14.81 -17.82 -5.52
CA THR A 100 14.55 -16.69 -4.61
C THR A 100 13.07 -16.47 -4.41
N MET A 101 12.30 -16.34 -5.50
CA MET A 101 10.86 -16.12 -5.46
C MET A 101 10.16 -17.26 -4.68
N LYS A 102 10.44 -18.51 -5.05
CA LYS A 102 9.85 -19.69 -4.40
C LYS A 102 10.13 -19.73 -2.90
N ARG A 103 11.37 -19.48 -2.48
CA ARG A 103 11.80 -19.52 -1.07
C ARG A 103 11.15 -18.42 -0.26
N ASN A 104 11.24 -17.18 -0.73
CA ASN A 104 10.70 -16.03 -0.02
C ASN A 104 9.16 -16.10 0.05
N LYS A 105 8.46 -16.53 -1.01
CA LYS A 105 7.01 -16.81 -0.95
C LYS A 105 6.65 -17.85 0.10
N LYS A 106 7.45 -18.91 0.24
CA LYS A 106 7.22 -19.98 1.23
C LYS A 106 7.45 -19.49 2.67
N ALA A 107 8.43 -18.61 2.87
CA ALA A 107 8.76 -18.03 4.18
C ALA A 107 7.79 -16.91 4.60
N LEU A 108 7.20 -16.21 3.63
CA LEU A 108 6.28 -15.10 3.85
C LEU A 108 5.08 -15.51 4.71
N ARG A 109 4.82 -14.72 5.75
CA ARG A 109 3.70 -14.88 6.66
C ARG A 109 2.72 -13.73 6.50
N PHE A 110 1.46 -14.00 6.84
CA PHE A 110 0.37 -13.02 6.81
C PHE A 110 -0.59 -13.29 7.97
N GLN A 111 -1.06 -12.22 8.60
CA GLN A 111 -2.00 -12.29 9.70
C GLN A 111 -2.95 -11.09 9.65
N VAL A 112 -4.24 -11.36 9.79
CA VAL A 112 -5.26 -10.34 10.06
C VAL A 112 -5.39 -10.19 11.57
N LEU A 113 -5.25 -8.97 12.07
CA LEU A 113 -5.27 -8.63 13.50
C LEU A 113 -6.65 -8.18 13.98
N THR A 114 -7.51 -7.67 13.08
CA THR A 114 -8.92 -7.34 13.39
C THR A 114 -9.91 -8.11 12.52
N SER A 115 -11.21 -7.85 12.71
CA SER A 115 -12.35 -8.72 12.35
C SER A 115 -12.44 -9.17 10.89
N SER A 116 -11.84 -8.46 9.93
CA SER A 116 -11.86 -8.87 8.52
C SER A 116 -10.61 -8.44 7.75
N PRO A 117 -10.18 -9.23 6.75
CA PRO A 117 -9.12 -8.82 5.85
C PRO A 117 -9.55 -7.62 5.00
N PHE A 118 -8.59 -6.76 4.69
CA PHE A 118 -8.74 -5.60 3.84
C PHE A 118 -7.90 -5.77 2.56
N LYS A 119 -8.53 -5.47 1.43
CA LYS A 119 -7.86 -5.37 0.12
C LYS A 119 -7.69 -3.92 -0.25
N LEU A 120 -6.47 -3.54 -0.63
CA LEU A 120 -6.18 -2.17 -1.06
C LEU A 120 -6.91 -1.79 -2.34
N LEU A 121 -7.21 -2.74 -3.22
CA LEU A 121 -8.03 -2.49 -4.41
C LEU A 121 -9.43 -3.03 -4.18
N ASP A 122 -10.43 -2.22 -4.51
CA ASP A 122 -11.80 -2.69 -4.60
C ASP A 122 -12.00 -3.54 -5.87
N GLU A 123 -13.07 -4.33 -5.92
CA GLU A 123 -13.39 -5.18 -7.09
C GLU A 123 -13.49 -4.39 -8.41
N LYS A 124 -13.87 -3.12 -8.34
CA LYS A 124 -14.03 -2.26 -9.52
C LYS A 124 -12.70 -1.79 -10.10
N ASN A 125 -11.66 -1.78 -9.28
CA ASN A 125 -10.34 -1.31 -9.67
C ASN A 125 -9.24 -2.37 -9.45
N ASP A 126 -9.62 -3.64 -9.37
CA ASP A 126 -8.70 -4.79 -9.27
C ASP A 126 -8.04 -5.07 -10.63
N ASN A 127 -7.08 -4.22 -11.01
CA ASN A 127 -6.27 -4.41 -12.21
C ASN A 127 -4.81 -3.99 -11.97
N LYS A 128 -3.91 -4.62 -12.73
CA LYS A 128 -2.46 -4.45 -12.63
C LYS A 128 -2.01 -2.99 -12.73
N ASP A 129 -2.59 -2.22 -13.64
CA ASP A 129 -2.20 -0.82 -13.86
C ASP A 129 -2.52 0.06 -12.65
N THR A 130 -3.64 -0.20 -11.98
CA THR A 130 -4.03 0.57 -10.82
C THR A 130 -3.32 0.11 -9.56
N ALA A 131 -3.09 -1.18 -9.41
CA ALA A 131 -2.18 -1.73 -8.40
C ALA A 131 -0.79 -1.08 -8.48
N ARG A 132 -0.23 -1.01 -9.70
CA ARG A 132 1.08 -0.41 -9.97
C ARG A 132 1.12 1.08 -9.62
N ARG A 133 0.04 1.83 -9.85
CA ARG A 133 -0.03 3.24 -9.44
C ARG A 133 0.08 3.41 -7.92
N CYS A 134 -0.51 2.51 -7.14
CA CYS A 134 -0.43 2.55 -5.68
C CYS A 134 0.98 2.25 -5.17
N TRP A 135 1.62 1.18 -5.67
CA TRP A 135 2.94 0.81 -5.17
C TRP A 135 4.11 1.53 -5.86
N ARG A 136 3.94 2.21 -7.01
CA ARG A 136 5.06 2.90 -7.68
C ARG A 136 5.75 3.90 -6.76
N LYS A 137 5.00 4.56 -5.88
CA LYS A 137 5.60 5.43 -4.86
C LYS A 137 6.42 4.66 -3.82
N TYR A 138 5.99 3.45 -3.48
CA TYR A 138 6.72 2.54 -2.62
C TYR A 138 8.01 2.01 -3.27
N ASP A 139 8.06 1.86 -4.60
CA ASP A 139 9.30 1.49 -5.33
C ASP A 139 10.45 2.47 -5.06
N HIS A 140 10.13 3.74 -4.77
CA HIS A 140 11.12 4.78 -4.48
C HIS A 140 11.51 4.85 -3.00
N ALA A 141 10.86 4.10 -2.12
CA ALA A 141 11.12 4.13 -0.68
C ALA A 141 12.41 3.38 -0.30
N PHE A 142 12.65 2.25 -0.98
CA PHE A 142 13.77 1.35 -0.70
C PHE A 142 14.49 1.00 -2.00
N PRO A 143 15.15 1.98 -2.64
CA PRO A 143 15.95 1.71 -3.83
C PRO A 143 17.12 0.80 -3.48
N LEU A 144 17.50 -0.09 -4.42
CA LEU A 144 18.68 -0.95 -4.33
C LEU A 144 19.90 -0.21 -3.76
N SER A 145 20.20 0.95 -4.34
CA SER A 145 21.41 1.71 -4.01
C SER A 145 21.44 2.18 -2.56
N LEU A 146 20.28 2.47 -1.97
CA LEU A 146 20.20 2.84 -0.55
C LEU A 146 20.48 1.63 0.34
N ILE A 147 19.89 0.48 0.04
CA ILE A 147 20.11 -0.73 0.82
C ILE A 147 21.58 -1.15 0.71
N GLU A 148 22.13 -1.14 -0.51
CA GLU A 148 23.53 -1.46 -0.77
C GLU A 148 24.49 -0.54 0.00
N SER A 149 24.31 0.79 -0.08
CA SER A 149 25.18 1.73 0.63
C SER A 149 25.12 1.54 2.13
N GLU A 150 23.91 1.39 2.69
CA GLU A 150 23.74 1.19 4.13
C GLU A 150 24.38 -0.11 4.63
N MET A 151 24.24 -1.21 3.87
CA MET A 151 24.89 -2.48 4.21
C MET A 151 26.41 -2.40 4.19
N LEU A 152 26.98 -1.65 3.23
CA LEU A 152 28.43 -1.49 3.11
C LEU A 152 29.01 -0.57 4.18
N GLU A 153 28.36 0.57 4.45
CA GLU A 153 28.80 1.54 5.44
C GLU A 153 28.71 1.00 6.87
N ASN A 154 27.74 0.13 7.13
CA ASN A 154 27.45 -0.42 8.46
C ASN A 154 27.79 -1.91 8.58
N HIS A 155 28.79 -2.40 7.85
CA HIS A 155 29.21 -3.80 7.87
C HIS A 155 29.34 -4.38 9.30
N GLY A 156 28.75 -5.56 9.55
CA GLY A 156 28.75 -6.20 10.86
C GLY A 156 27.83 -5.55 11.90
N ASN A 157 27.13 -4.47 11.55
CA ASN A 157 26.14 -3.81 12.39
C ASN A 157 24.74 -3.96 11.78
N ASN A 158 23.74 -3.91 12.65
CA ASN A 158 22.34 -3.93 12.25
C ASN A 158 21.94 -2.56 11.67
N VAL A 159 21.40 -2.57 10.45
CA VAL A 159 20.76 -1.43 9.81
C VAL A 159 19.26 -1.59 9.87
N ASN A 160 18.57 -0.50 10.22
CA ASN A 160 17.11 -0.44 10.24
C ASN A 160 16.60 0.42 9.09
N PHE A 161 15.62 -0.10 8.35
CA PHE A 161 14.90 0.61 7.31
C PHE A 161 13.46 0.81 7.78
N HIS A 162 13.02 2.06 7.82
CA HIS A 162 11.65 2.41 8.20
C HIS A 162 10.99 3.24 7.11
N ASN A 163 9.74 2.92 6.79
CA ASN A 163 8.90 3.74 5.93
C ASN A 163 7.45 3.72 6.39
N LYS A 164 6.75 4.83 6.13
CA LYS A 164 5.32 4.92 6.31
C LYS A 164 4.70 5.61 5.09
N MET A 165 3.79 4.90 4.44
CA MET A 165 2.94 5.41 3.36
C MET A 165 1.56 5.74 3.93
N LEU A 166 1.01 6.87 3.51
CA LEU A 166 -0.35 7.31 3.83
C LEU A 166 -1.17 7.37 2.55
N ILE A 167 -2.33 6.73 2.54
CA ILE A 167 -3.28 6.78 1.43
C ILE A 167 -4.60 7.34 1.95
N PHE A 168 -4.91 8.58 1.58
CA PHE A 168 -6.21 9.20 1.86
C PHE A 168 -7.19 8.87 0.75
N ARG A 169 -8.38 8.39 1.11
CA ARG A 169 -9.40 7.90 0.17
C ARG A 169 -10.76 8.48 0.46
N ASN A 170 -11.67 8.28 -0.50
CA ASN A 170 -13.09 8.59 -0.36
C ASN A 170 -13.33 10.03 0.13
N ASN A 171 -12.62 10.99 -0.48
CA ASN A 171 -12.67 12.42 -0.12
C ASN A 171 -12.34 12.68 1.38
N PHE A 172 -11.27 12.06 1.87
CA PHE A 172 -10.79 12.14 3.25
C PHE A 172 -11.77 11.60 4.32
N SER A 173 -12.58 10.62 3.97
CA SER A 173 -13.33 9.83 4.96
C SER A 173 -12.58 8.59 5.43
N GLU A 174 -11.46 8.26 4.78
CA GLU A 174 -10.65 7.10 5.09
C GLU A 174 -9.16 7.42 4.92
N VAL A 175 -8.34 6.82 5.77
CA VAL A 175 -6.89 6.77 5.63
C VAL A 175 -6.39 5.34 5.80
N ILE A 176 -5.46 4.94 4.95
CA ILE A 176 -4.74 3.68 5.05
C ILE A 176 -3.28 4.02 5.34
N GLU A 177 -2.76 3.46 6.42
CA GLU A 177 -1.36 3.54 6.80
C GLU A 177 -0.69 2.21 6.42
N ILE A 178 0.36 2.27 5.61
CA ILE A 178 1.21 1.12 5.30
C ILE A 178 2.57 1.43 5.93
N ILE A 179 2.89 0.72 7.00
CA ILE A 179 4.09 0.92 7.80
C ILE A 179 5.02 -0.24 7.53
N THR A 180 6.26 0.04 7.15
CA THR A 180 7.30 -0.95 6.87
C THR A 180 8.43 -0.77 7.85
N ASP A 181 8.76 -1.85 8.53
CA ASP A 181 9.92 -1.97 9.39
C ASP A 181 10.75 -3.13 8.88
N ALA A 182 11.99 -2.86 8.51
CA ALA A 182 12.93 -3.90 8.12
C ALA A 182 14.27 -3.69 8.81
N ASN A 183 14.98 -4.77 9.02
CA ASN A 183 16.35 -4.74 9.45
C ASN A 183 17.19 -5.74 8.67
N ALA A 184 18.48 -5.47 8.59
CA ALA A 184 19.44 -6.38 8.03
C ALA A 184 20.80 -6.18 8.70
N THR A 185 21.51 -7.28 8.90
CA THR A 185 22.89 -7.30 9.36
C THR A 185 23.68 -8.14 8.38
N MET A 186 24.75 -7.57 7.82
CA MET A 186 25.70 -8.30 7.00
C MET A 186 26.77 -8.93 7.90
N GLU A 187 26.94 -10.24 7.82
CA GLU A 187 27.93 -10.95 8.65
C GLU A 187 29.36 -10.41 8.43
N PRO A 188 30.22 -10.36 9.47
CA PRO A 188 31.59 -9.85 9.40
C PRO A 188 32.46 -10.54 8.33
N LEU A 189 33.49 -9.83 7.85
CA LEU A 189 34.42 -10.30 6.83
C LEU A 189 35.05 -11.65 7.23
N GLY A 190 34.79 -12.70 6.45
CA GLY A 190 35.21 -14.08 6.73
C GLY A 190 34.67 -15.07 5.69
N TRP A 191 34.65 -16.37 6.01
CA TRP A 191 34.08 -17.42 5.13
C TRP A 191 32.56 -17.26 4.90
N ASN A 192 31.92 -16.41 5.69
CA ASN A 192 30.49 -16.11 5.66
C ASN A 192 30.21 -14.73 5.01
N ALA A 193 31.19 -14.13 4.33
CA ALA A 193 30.97 -12.89 3.58
C ALA A 193 29.85 -13.12 2.53
N GLY A 194 28.74 -12.38 2.67
CA GLY A 194 27.55 -12.55 1.84
C GLY A 194 26.37 -13.25 2.54
N GLU A 195 26.50 -13.62 3.82
CA GLU A 195 25.38 -14.00 4.68
C GLU A 195 24.73 -12.77 5.32
N PHE A 196 23.40 -12.80 5.40
CA PHE A 196 22.59 -11.71 5.95
C PHE A 196 21.56 -12.26 6.91
N ASP A 197 21.57 -11.77 8.15
CA ASP A 197 20.39 -11.86 9.01
C ASP A 197 19.47 -10.69 8.65
N SER A 198 18.20 -10.96 8.41
CA SER A 198 17.28 -9.93 7.94
C SER A 198 15.84 -10.22 8.34
N TYR A 199 15.10 -9.14 8.53
CA TYR A 199 13.68 -9.18 8.86
C TYR A 199 12.97 -8.06 8.12
N VAL A 200 11.77 -8.32 7.64
CA VAL A 200 10.87 -7.27 7.16
C VAL A 200 9.46 -7.56 7.59
N GLN A 201 8.80 -6.54 8.10
CA GLN A 201 7.40 -6.53 8.45
C GLN A 201 6.73 -5.33 7.78
N VAL A 202 5.52 -5.58 7.29
CA VAL A 202 4.62 -4.52 6.85
C VAL A 202 3.32 -4.66 7.58
N GLU A 203 2.91 -3.57 8.24
CA GLU A 203 1.57 -3.41 8.82
C GLU A 203 0.72 -2.53 7.91
N CYS A 204 -0.50 -2.97 7.65
CA CYS A 204 -1.53 -2.20 6.96
C CYS A 204 -2.66 -1.90 7.97
N ILE A 205 -2.88 -0.62 8.24
CA ILE A 205 -3.91 -0.13 9.16
C ILE A 205 -4.86 0.76 8.38
N ARG A 206 -6.11 0.33 8.25
CA ARG A 206 -7.19 1.11 7.64
C ARG A 206 -8.01 1.76 8.74
N LYS A 207 -8.19 3.08 8.64
CA LYS A 207 -8.93 3.88 9.61
C LYS A 207 -10.03 4.67 8.91
N GLU A 208 -11.19 4.72 9.55
CA GLU A 208 -12.23 5.69 9.23
C GLU A 208 -11.86 7.06 9.83
N ILE A 209 -12.13 8.13 9.08
CA ILE A 209 -12.03 9.50 9.55
C ILE A 209 -13.46 9.98 9.85
N LYS A 210 -13.81 10.04 11.13
CA LYS A 210 -15.11 10.53 11.59
C LYS A 210 -15.29 12.01 11.22
N LEU A 211 -16.53 12.35 10.89
CA LEU A 211 -16.93 13.75 10.76
C LEU A 211 -16.80 14.42 12.12
N GLY A 212 -16.23 15.63 12.12
CA GLY A 212 -16.13 16.48 13.29
C GLY A 212 -16.67 17.87 12.96
N GLU A 213 -16.98 18.64 13.99
CA GLU A 213 -17.50 20.00 13.84
C GLU A 213 -16.50 20.94 13.16
N GLU A 214 -15.20 20.80 13.48
CA GLU A 214 -14.15 21.58 12.86
C GLU A 214 -12.87 20.78 12.54
N ASP A 215 -12.42 20.87 11.30
CA ASP A 215 -11.09 20.46 10.87
C ASP A 215 -10.04 21.40 11.49
N GLY A 216 -8.94 20.86 12.02
CA GLY A 216 -7.85 21.74 12.42
C GLY A 216 -7.00 22.15 11.21
N GLU A 217 -5.96 22.93 11.49
CA GLU A 217 -5.22 23.64 10.46
C GLU A 217 -4.48 22.69 9.52
N SER A 218 -3.91 21.61 10.04
CA SER A 218 -3.13 20.67 9.22
C SER A 218 -4.03 19.88 8.28
N PHE A 219 -5.19 19.43 8.76
CA PHE A 219 -6.15 18.70 7.92
C PHE A 219 -6.82 19.62 6.88
N LYS A 220 -7.05 20.90 7.20
CA LYS A 220 -7.47 21.91 6.21
C LYS A 220 -6.43 22.07 5.10
N LYS A 221 -5.14 22.28 5.45
CA LYS A 221 -4.04 22.38 4.48
C LYS A 221 -3.91 21.13 3.62
N LEU A 222 -4.05 19.94 4.21
CA LEU A 222 -4.02 18.68 3.47
C LEU A 222 -5.10 18.63 2.37
N LYS A 223 -6.33 19.08 2.67
CA LYS A 223 -7.43 19.15 1.70
C LYS A 223 -7.18 20.13 0.55
N GLU A 224 -6.39 21.17 0.81
CA GLU A 224 -6.03 22.19 -0.18
C GLU A 224 -4.93 21.73 -1.15
N LEU A 225 -4.16 20.69 -0.80
CA LEU A 225 -3.14 20.11 -1.69
C LEU A 225 -3.72 19.41 -2.94
N ILE A 226 -5.06 19.27 -3.03
CA ILE A 226 -5.74 18.73 -4.20
C ILE A 226 -5.93 19.82 -5.26
N PRO A 227 -5.49 19.62 -6.52
CA PRO A 227 -5.86 20.49 -7.63
C PRO A 227 -7.39 20.61 -7.76
N ARG A 228 -7.91 21.84 -7.70
CA ARG A 228 -9.36 22.16 -7.70
C ARG A 228 -10.17 21.57 -8.88
N ASP A 229 -9.50 21.13 -9.95
CA ASP A 229 -10.15 20.55 -11.13
C ASP A 229 -10.66 19.11 -10.92
N GLU A 230 -10.07 18.35 -9.99
CA GLU A 230 -10.62 17.04 -9.59
C GLU A 230 -11.86 17.17 -8.71
N GLN A 231 -11.90 18.21 -7.87
CA GLN A 231 -13.08 18.53 -7.05
C GLN A 231 -14.29 18.96 -7.89
N LYS A 232 -14.07 19.65 -9.02
CA LYS A 232 -15.15 20.03 -9.96
C LYS A 232 -15.71 18.85 -10.75
N LYS A 233 -14.86 17.93 -11.23
CA LYS A 233 -15.31 16.71 -11.92
C LYS A 233 -16.12 15.79 -10.99
N ASN A 234 -15.74 15.69 -9.72
CA ASN A 234 -16.47 14.88 -8.74
C ASN A 234 -17.81 15.51 -8.29
N LYS A 235 -17.89 16.84 -8.18
CA LYS A 235 -19.17 17.56 -7.97
C LYS A 235 -20.13 17.39 -9.16
N GLN A 236 -19.62 17.40 -10.40
CA GLN A 236 -20.44 17.16 -11.59
C GLN A 236 -20.91 15.70 -11.70
N ARG A 237 -20.08 14.71 -11.37
CA ARG A 237 -20.48 13.29 -11.37
C ARG A 237 -21.50 12.94 -10.28
N GLY A 238 -21.39 13.55 -9.09
CA GLY A 238 -22.40 13.41 -8.03
C GLY A 238 -23.75 14.01 -8.43
N ARG A 239 -23.75 15.17 -9.10
CA ARG A 239 -24.98 15.78 -9.65
C ARG A 239 -25.56 14.99 -10.83
N GLY A 240 -24.72 14.49 -11.74
CA GLY A 240 -25.16 13.67 -12.87
C GLY A 240 -25.86 12.38 -12.44
N LYS A 241 -25.28 11.63 -11.49
CA LYS A 241 -25.91 10.41 -10.96
C LYS A 241 -27.22 10.68 -10.21
N VAL A 242 -27.32 11.78 -9.47
CA VAL A 242 -28.57 12.16 -8.78
C VAL A 242 -29.63 12.60 -9.78
N LEU A 243 -29.26 13.31 -10.86
CA LEU A 243 -30.17 13.66 -11.95
C LEU A 243 -30.64 12.41 -12.73
N ASP A 244 -29.73 11.49 -13.06
CA ASP A 244 -30.07 10.23 -13.74
C ASP A 244 -30.99 9.35 -12.87
N LEU A 245 -30.78 9.31 -11.55
CA LEU A 245 -31.68 8.62 -10.62
C LEU A 245 -33.05 9.30 -10.52
N LEU A 246 -33.11 10.63 -10.51
CA LEU A 246 -34.37 11.39 -10.46
C LEU A 246 -35.16 11.34 -11.78
N GLU A 247 -34.47 11.26 -12.93
CA GLU A 247 -35.09 11.07 -14.24
C GLU A 247 -35.65 9.65 -14.39
N ASN A 248 -34.94 8.62 -13.94
CA ASN A 248 -35.44 7.26 -13.95
C ASN A 248 -36.64 7.07 -13.00
N VAL A 249 -36.63 7.68 -11.80
CA VAL A 249 -37.77 7.64 -10.87
C VAL A 249 -39.01 8.39 -11.42
N LYS A 250 -38.82 9.43 -12.23
CA LYS A 250 -39.94 10.10 -12.91
C LYS A 250 -40.51 9.26 -14.06
N MET A 251 -39.67 8.54 -14.81
CA MET A 251 -40.11 7.70 -15.93
C MET A 251 -40.89 6.47 -15.46
N ASP A 252 -40.51 5.86 -14.33
CA ASP A 252 -41.23 4.71 -13.76
C ASP A 252 -42.63 5.12 -13.24
N ASN A 253 -42.76 6.31 -12.64
CA ASN A 253 -44.05 6.84 -12.19
C ASN A 253 -44.97 7.27 -13.35
N LEU A 254 -44.42 7.67 -14.50
CA LEU A 254 -45.21 8.00 -15.70
C LEU A 254 -45.69 6.74 -16.44
N SER A 255 -44.87 5.68 -16.48
CA SER A 255 -45.25 4.38 -17.06
C SER A 255 -46.48 3.78 -16.36
N ASP A 256 -46.56 3.88 -15.03
CA ASP A 256 -47.67 3.32 -14.26
C ASP A 256 -48.96 4.16 -14.33
N GLN A 257 -48.88 5.48 -14.55
CA GLN A 257 -50.05 6.32 -14.78
C GLN A 257 -50.62 6.21 -16.20
N VAL A 258 -49.77 5.96 -17.21
CA VAL A 258 -50.21 5.75 -18.60
C VAL A 258 -50.85 4.36 -18.78
N LYS A 259 -50.36 3.32 -18.07
CA LYS A 259 -51.01 2.00 -18.08
C LYS A 259 -52.37 1.98 -17.38
N LYS A 260 -52.57 2.76 -16.31
CA LYS A 260 -53.86 2.87 -15.61
C LYS A 260 -54.91 3.72 -16.33
N SER A 261 -54.50 4.61 -17.24
CA SER A 261 -55.43 5.43 -18.03
C SER A 261 -55.88 4.75 -19.34
N SER A 262 -55.11 3.79 -19.86
CA SER A 262 -55.45 3.09 -21.12
C SER A 262 -56.41 1.88 -20.95
N MET A 263 -56.74 1.47 -19.72
CA MET A 263 -57.68 0.37 -19.44
C MET A 263 -59.13 0.80 -19.13
N LYS A 264 -59.51 2.07 -19.31
CA LYS A 264 -60.87 2.56 -19.04
C LYS A 264 -61.70 2.99 -20.25
N VAL A 265 -61.24 2.75 -21.49
CA VAL A 265 -62.03 3.06 -22.70
C VAL A 265 -62.11 1.84 -23.59
N THR A 266 -62.99 0.91 -23.24
CA THR A 266 -63.71 0.00 -24.16
C THR A 266 -64.62 -0.89 -23.30
N ASN A 267 -65.89 -0.50 -23.19
CA ASN A 267 -67.05 -1.38 -23.04
C ASN A 267 -68.30 -0.49 -23.00
N ASN A 268 -68.85 -0.23 -24.19
CA ASN A 268 -70.26 -0.02 -24.44
C ASN A 268 -70.66 -0.98 -25.55
#